data_AF-A0A2E0F766-F1
#
_entry.id   AF-A0A2E0F766-F1
#
_cell.length_a   1.000
_cell.length_b   1.000
_cell.length_c   1.000
_cell.angle_alpha   90.00
_cell.angle_beta   90.00
_cell.angle_gamma   90.00
#
_symmetry.space_group_name_H-M   'P 1'
#
loop_
_entity.id
_entity.type
_entity.pdbx_description
1 polymer ?
#
loop_
_entity_poly.entity_id
_entity_poly.type
_entity_poly.pdbx_seq_one_letter_code
_entity_poly.pdbx_strand_id
1 'polypeptide(L)'
;MNFFFFSIILSLCVQINAMNLLNDQLKDSEKFFKNWEFISDQVMGGFSTGKAEIKKEGDNFFLRLSGNVSTKNNGGFIQVRSDVDDLADNFKGLRLKVKGEASSYFIHIRTNFLFLPWQFYSGEFLVDSEWKEIELLFKDFKKSNFYQPSSFNASEIESISFVAFGKDFNARLDIMKAELF
;
A
#
# COMPACT_ATOMS: atom_id res chain seq x y z
N MET A 1 -37.57 -41.45 -25.64
CA MET A 1 -37.85 -40.64 -24.44
C MET A 1 -36.55 -39.92 -24.09
N ASN A 2 -36.36 -38.69 -24.58
CA ASN A 2 -35.10 -37.97 -24.42
C ASN A 2 -35.10 -37.21 -23.10
N PHE A 3 -34.25 -37.63 -22.17
CA PHE A 3 -33.99 -36.90 -20.92
C PHE A 3 -33.08 -35.71 -21.22
N PHE A 4 -33.62 -34.50 -21.14
CA PHE A 4 -32.82 -33.28 -21.07
C PHE A 4 -32.22 -33.16 -19.66
N PHE A 5 -30.90 -33.29 -19.54
CA PHE A 5 -30.17 -32.92 -18.33
C PHE A 5 -30.01 -31.40 -18.31
N PHE A 6 -30.74 -30.73 -17.42
CA PHE A 6 -30.55 -29.31 -17.14
C PHE A 6 -29.43 -29.19 -16.09
N SER A 7 -28.22 -28.85 -16.53
CA SER A 7 -27.11 -28.57 -15.60
C SER A 7 -27.31 -27.17 -15.02
N ILE A 8 -27.80 -27.10 -13.78
CA ILE A 8 -27.85 -25.85 -13.02
C ILE A 8 -26.43 -25.52 -12.58
N ILE A 9 -25.80 -24.53 -13.23
CA ILE A 9 -24.54 -23.95 -12.77
C ILE A 9 -24.88 -23.04 -11.59
N LEU A 10 -24.70 -23.55 -10.37
CA LEU A 10 -24.78 -22.77 -9.14
C LEU A 10 -23.52 -21.89 -9.05
N SER A 11 -23.59 -20.67 -9.58
CA SER A 11 -22.54 -19.67 -9.41
C SER A 11 -22.53 -19.22 -7.94
N LEU A 12 -21.69 -19.88 -7.13
CA LEU A 12 -21.30 -19.41 -5.80
C LEU A 12 -20.62 -18.04 -5.94
N CYS A 13 -21.38 -16.97 -5.75
CA CYS A 13 -20.83 -15.64 -5.57
C CYS A 13 -20.10 -15.63 -4.22
N VAL A 14 -18.80 -15.93 -4.22
CA VAL A 14 -17.96 -15.72 -3.04
C VAL A 14 -17.94 -14.22 -2.81
N GLN A 15 -18.60 -13.76 -1.75
CA GLN A 15 -18.48 -12.37 -1.30
C GLN A 15 -17.03 -12.16 -0.87
N ILE A 16 -16.23 -11.59 -1.75
CA ILE A 16 -14.90 -11.10 -1.40
C ILE A 16 -15.17 -9.86 -0.56
N ASN A 17 -15.11 -10.01 0.76
CA ASN A 17 -15.12 -8.87 1.66
C ASN A 17 -13.88 -8.05 1.33
N ALA A 18 -14.04 -6.95 0.61
CA ALA A 18 -12.97 -5.99 0.37
C ALA A 18 -12.99 -4.96 1.49
N MET A 19 -11.83 -4.64 2.05
CA MET A 19 -11.70 -3.62 3.11
C MET A 19 -10.96 -2.41 2.57
N ASN A 20 -11.58 -1.23 2.61
CA ASN A 20 -10.98 0.00 2.15
C ASN A 20 -10.03 0.60 3.21
N LEU A 21 -8.76 0.79 2.85
CA LEU A 21 -7.72 1.30 3.74
C LEU A 21 -7.70 2.83 3.84
N LEU A 22 -8.07 3.54 2.78
CA LEU A 22 -8.12 5.01 2.81
C LEU A 22 -9.39 5.52 3.49
N ASN A 23 -10.39 4.63 3.64
CA ASN A 23 -11.71 4.89 4.20
C ASN A 23 -12.44 6.03 3.45
N ASP A 24 -13.69 6.34 3.77
CA ASP A 24 -14.38 7.53 3.22
C ASP A 24 -13.83 8.87 3.77
N GLN A 25 -12.70 8.82 4.48
CA GLN A 25 -12.15 9.93 5.27
C GLN A 25 -11.20 10.83 4.49
N LEU A 26 -10.94 10.56 3.21
CA LEU A 26 -10.22 11.54 2.37
C LEU A 26 -10.93 12.90 2.32
N LYS A 27 -12.23 12.97 2.64
CA LYS A 27 -12.97 14.25 2.74
C LYS A 27 -12.62 15.07 3.98
N ASP A 28 -12.09 14.43 5.03
CA ASP A 28 -11.71 15.05 6.29
C ASP A 28 -10.22 14.76 6.55
N SER A 29 -9.37 15.65 6.03
CA SER A 29 -7.92 15.47 6.11
C SER A 29 -7.41 15.38 7.55
N GLU A 30 -7.99 16.14 8.48
CA GLU A 30 -7.57 16.11 9.89
C GLU A 30 -7.83 14.74 10.49
N LYS A 31 -9.02 14.17 10.22
CA LYS A 31 -9.35 12.83 10.70
C LYS A 31 -8.51 11.75 10.02
N PHE A 32 -8.25 11.89 8.72
CA PHE A 32 -7.41 10.97 7.96
C PHE A 32 -5.99 10.86 8.55
N PHE A 33 -5.34 12.01 8.80
CA PHE A 33 -3.97 12.05 9.32
C PHE A 33 -3.84 11.74 10.82
N LYS A 34 -4.93 11.38 11.51
CA LYS A 34 -4.83 10.71 12.83
C LYS A 34 -4.37 9.26 12.71
N ASN A 35 -4.67 8.62 11.58
CA ASN A 35 -4.36 7.22 11.33
C ASN A 35 -3.25 7.03 10.30
N TRP A 36 -2.97 8.06 9.49
CA TRP A 36 -1.93 8.06 8.47
C TRP A 36 -0.83 9.07 8.82
N GLU A 37 0.41 8.61 8.85
CA GLU A 37 1.57 9.42 9.23
C GLU A 37 2.56 9.52 8.07
N PHE A 38 3.07 10.73 7.79
CA PHE A 38 4.20 10.91 6.89
C PHE A 38 5.52 10.65 7.63
N ILE A 39 6.40 9.85 7.02
CA ILE A 39 7.72 9.53 7.57
C ILE A 39 8.75 9.62 6.45
N SER A 40 9.92 10.17 6.74
CA SER A 40 11.08 10.16 5.84
C SER A 40 12.28 9.51 6.51
N ASP A 41 13.31 9.23 5.71
CA ASP A 41 14.60 8.75 6.21
C ASP A 41 15.33 9.72 7.18
N GLN A 42 14.82 10.93 7.38
CA GLN A 42 15.35 11.88 8.36
C GLN A 42 15.33 11.33 9.78
N VAL A 43 14.42 10.38 10.08
CA VAL A 43 14.40 9.67 11.37
C VAL A 43 15.67 8.83 11.62
N MET A 44 16.44 8.55 10.56
CA MET A 44 17.75 7.89 10.60
C MET A 44 18.88 8.83 10.13
N GLY A 45 18.62 10.13 10.01
CA GLY A 45 19.58 11.15 9.56
C GLY A 45 19.69 11.31 8.04
N GLY A 46 18.84 10.66 7.25
CA GLY A 46 18.79 10.83 5.79
C GLY A 46 18.37 12.24 5.36
N PHE A 47 18.39 12.48 4.04
CA PHE A 47 18.13 13.80 3.45
C PHE A 47 16.87 13.87 2.59
N SER A 48 16.03 12.83 2.62
CA SER A 48 14.76 12.87 1.89
C SER A 48 13.78 13.82 2.58
N THR A 49 13.11 14.65 1.78
CA THR A 49 12.13 15.63 2.27
C THR A 49 10.85 15.50 1.47
N GLY A 50 9.70 15.67 2.12
CA GLY A 50 8.43 15.50 1.46
C GLY A 50 7.25 15.77 2.38
N LYS A 51 6.08 15.35 1.92
CA LYS A 51 4.83 15.45 2.66
C LYS A 51 3.79 14.48 2.12
N ALA A 52 2.81 14.19 2.96
CA ALA A 52 1.55 13.58 2.59
C ALA A 52 0.45 14.64 2.65
N GLU A 53 -0.40 14.71 1.62
CA GLU A 53 -1.51 15.68 1.55
C GLU A 53 -2.72 15.02 0.92
N ILE A 54 -3.92 15.41 1.35
CA ILE A 54 -5.13 15.08 0.58
C ILE A 54 -5.35 16.14 -0.49
N LYS A 55 -5.60 15.70 -1.72
CA LYS A 55 -5.90 16.56 -2.89
C LYS A 55 -7.20 16.09 -3.53
N LYS A 56 -7.71 16.89 -4.47
CA LYS A 56 -8.95 16.63 -5.20
C LYS A 56 -8.73 16.85 -6.70
N GLU A 57 -9.27 15.96 -7.52
CA GLU A 57 -9.34 16.07 -8.99
C GLU A 57 -10.78 15.74 -9.42
N GLY A 58 -11.50 16.74 -9.94
CA GLY A 58 -12.94 16.64 -10.15
C GLY A 58 -13.67 16.40 -8.82
N ASP A 59 -14.39 15.29 -8.71
CA ASP A 59 -15.09 14.86 -7.51
C ASP A 59 -14.34 13.83 -6.66
N ASN A 60 -13.17 13.38 -7.14
CA ASN A 60 -12.39 12.35 -6.45
C ASN A 60 -11.32 12.98 -5.55
N PHE A 61 -11.33 12.58 -4.29
CA PHE A 61 -10.23 12.85 -3.37
C PHE A 61 -9.16 11.76 -3.51
N PHE A 62 -7.90 12.12 -3.26
CA PHE A 62 -6.78 11.19 -3.27
C PHE A 62 -5.69 11.63 -2.30
N LEU A 63 -4.96 10.66 -1.77
CA LEU A 63 -3.76 10.88 -0.99
C LEU A 63 -2.58 11.12 -1.93
N ARG A 64 -1.85 12.22 -1.75
CA ARG A 64 -0.59 12.51 -2.45
C ARG A 64 0.57 12.34 -1.49
N LEU A 65 1.46 11.42 -1.80
CA LEU A 65 2.82 11.36 -1.26
C LEU A 65 3.76 12.05 -2.25
N SER A 66 4.46 13.11 -1.84
CA SER A 66 5.38 13.81 -2.73
C SER A 66 6.60 14.37 -2.01
N GLY A 67 7.74 14.43 -2.70
CA GLY A 67 8.98 14.91 -2.12
C GLY A 67 10.23 14.52 -2.90
N ASN A 68 11.38 14.99 -2.44
CA ASN A 68 12.68 14.58 -2.95
C ASN A 68 13.18 13.38 -2.15
N VAL A 69 13.45 12.27 -2.84
CA VAL A 69 14.10 11.08 -2.28
C VAL A 69 15.59 11.15 -2.59
N SER A 70 16.41 10.89 -1.58
CA SER A 70 17.87 10.94 -1.66
C SER A 70 18.46 9.75 -0.90
N THR A 71 19.30 8.97 -1.58
CA THR A 71 20.04 7.82 -1.04
C THR A 71 21.27 8.22 -0.23
N LYS A 72 21.53 9.54 -0.08
CA LYS A 72 22.62 10.06 0.74
C LYS A 72 22.41 9.73 2.22
N ASN A 73 23.52 9.56 2.94
CA ASN A 73 23.55 9.24 4.36
C ASN A 73 22.75 7.98 4.75
N ASN A 74 22.84 6.93 3.93
CA ASN A 74 22.09 5.67 4.12
C ASN A 74 20.56 5.85 4.18
N GLY A 75 20.06 6.95 3.60
CA GLY A 75 18.64 7.20 3.45
C GLY A 75 18.07 6.53 2.20
N GLY A 76 17.11 7.19 1.59
CA GLY A 76 16.46 6.81 0.35
C GLY A 76 14.98 6.52 0.51
N PHE A 77 14.25 7.15 1.44
CA PHE A 77 12.80 7.02 1.46
C PHE A 77 11.99 8.23 1.93
N ILE A 78 10.80 8.33 1.36
CA ILE A 78 9.63 8.97 1.98
C ILE A 78 8.46 7.97 1.95
N GLN A 79 7.61 8.01 2.96
CA GLN A 79 6.45 7.13 3.06
C GLN A 79 5.27 7.81 3.75
N VAL A 80 4.09 7.25 3.54
CA VAL A 80 2.90 7.51 4.33
C VAL A 80 2.36 6.17 4.82
N ARG A 81 2.28 6.02 6.15
CA ARG A 81 2.04 4.76 6.86
C ARG A 81 0.76 4.83 7.66
N SER A 82 0.03 3.73 7.73
CA SER A 82 -1.07 3.52 8.69
C SER A 82 -0.89 2.21 9.43
N ASP A 83 -1.19 2.24 10.72
CA ASP A 83 -1.37 1.03 11.50
C ASP A 83 -2.72 0.40 11.15
N VAL A 84 -2.78 -0.93 11.19
CA VAL A 84 -3.96 -1.70 10.86
C VAL A 84 -4.21 -2.71 11.96
N ASP A 85 -5.40 -2.66 12.54
CA ASP A 85 -5.79 -3.54 13.63
C ASP A 85 -6.80 -4.61 13.17
N ASP A 86 -6.72 -5.78 13.78
CA ASP A 86 -7.73 -6.86 13.70
C ASP A 86 -8.11 -7.30 12.27
N LEU A 87 -7.14 -7.41 11.36
CA LEU A 87 -7.39 -7.97 10.04
C LEU A 87 -7.79 -9.45 10.12
N ALA A 88 -8.88 -9.79 9.42
CA ALA A 88 -9.21 -11.18 9.17
C ALA A 88 -8.21 -11.83 8.21
N ASP A 89 -8.03 -13.13 8.33
CA ASP A 89 -6.98 -13.84 7.58
C ASP A 89 -7.35 -14.18 6.13
N ASN A 90 -8.51 -13.73 5.66
CA ASN A 90 -9.06 -14.07 4.36
C ASN A 90 -8.60 -13.12 3.24
N PHE A 91 -7.81 -12.10 3.54
CA PHE A 91 -7.23 -11.22 2.52
C PHE A 91 -5.97 -11.85 1.91
N LYS A 92 -5.85 -11.77 0.59
CA LYS A 92 -4.72 -12.27 -0.19
C LYS A 92 -3.87 -11.17 -0.80
N GLY A 93 -4.33 -9.92 -0.80
CA GLY A 93 -3.57 -8.83 -1.39
C GLY A 93 -4.21 -7.45 -1.28
N LEU A 94 -3.62 -6.51 -2.02
CA LEU A 94 -4.02 -5.11 -2.12
C LEU A 94 -4.40 -4.75 -3.55
N ARG A 95 -5.53 -4.09 -3.73
CA ARG A 95 -5.93 -3.44 -4.98
C ARG A 95 -5.80 -1.94 -4.84
N LEU A 96 -5.04 -1.32 -5.72
CA LEU A 96 -4.74 0.11 -5.70
C LEU A 96 -5.29 0.79 -6.95
N LYS A 97 -5.68 2.06 -6.83
CA LYS A 97 -5.85 2.97 -7.97
C LYS A 97 -4.90 4.14 -7.81
N VAL A 98 -3.87 4.20 -8.66
CA VAL A 98 -2.71 5.09 -8.50
C VAL A 98 -2.31 5.79 -9.80
N LYS A 99 -1.70 6.97 -9.68
CA LYS A 99 -0.93 7.67 -10.72
C LYS A 99 0.21 8.45 -10.10
N GLY A 100 1.11 9.02 -10.88
CA GLY A 100 2.29 9.65 -10.31
C GLY A 100 3.38 10.06 -11.30
N GLU A 101 4.55 10.32 -10.76
CA GLU A 101 5.79 10.44 -11.53
C GLU A 101 6.25 9.04 -11.96
N ALA A 102 6.75 8.90 -13.18
CA ALA A 102 7.10 7.59 -13.73
C ALA A 102 8.24 6.92 -12.95
N SER A 103 7.92 5.93 -12.12
CA SER A 103 8.87 5.24 -11.26
C SER A 103 8.27 3.96 -10.67
N SER A 104 9.12 3.10 -10.11
CA SER A 104 8.72 2.13 -9.10
C SER A 104 8.38 2.83 -7.79
N TYR A 105 7.32 2.35 -7.16
CA TYR A 105 6.90 2.63 -5.79
C TYR A 105 6.64 1.30 -5.09
N PHE A 106 6.50 1.35 -3.77
CA PHE A 106 6.43 0.14 -2.96
C PHE A 106 5.31 0.22 -1.93
N ILE A 107 4.72 -0.94 -1.64
CA ILE A 107 4.01 -1.17 -0.39
C ILE A 107 4.99 -1.82 0.58
N HIS A 108 5.19 -1.21 1.74
CA HIS A 108 5.88 -1.86 2.85
C HIS A 108 4.84 -2.34 3.86
N ILE A 109 4.93 -3.62 4.23
CA ILE A 109 4.11 -4.25 5.27
C ILE A 109 5.01 -4.62 6.43
N ARG A 110 4.57 -4.27 7.64
CA ARG A 110 5.12 -4.84 8.87
C ARG A 110 4.11 -5.79 9.50
N THR A 111 4.65 -6.79 10.17
CA THR A 111 3.86 -7.75 10.95
C THR A 111 4.30 -7.72 12.40
N ASN A 112 3.43 -8.22 13.28
CA ASN A 112 3.69 -8.42 14.71
C ASN A 112 4.94 -9.29 15.02
N PHE A 113 5.49 -10.00 14.03
CA PHE A 113 6.74 -10.78 14.15
C PHE A 113 8.01 -10.00 13.74
N LEU A 114 7.88 -8.74 13.30
CA LEU A 114 9.00 -7.90 12.87
C LEU A 114 9.36 -6.86 13.94
N PHE A 115 10.22 -7.28 14.87
CA PHE A 115 10.62 -6.47 16.04
C PHE A 115 11.54 -5.29 15.69
N LEU A 116 12.32 -5.37 14.62
CA LEU A 116 13.29 -4.32 14.27
C LEU A 116 12.66 -3.30 13.31
N PRO A 117 12.93 -2.00 13.48
CA PRO A 117 12.22 -0.96 12.74
C PRO A 117 12.51 -0.92 11.23
N TRP A 118 13.59 -1.55 10.78
CA TRP A 118 13.98 -1.67 9.36
C TRP A 118 13.48 -2.96 8.68
N GLN A 119 12.76 -3.82 9.40
CA GLN A 119 12.19 -5.03 8.81
C GLN A 119 10.83 -4.73 8.17
N PHE A 120 10.63 -5.23 6.97
CA PHE A 120 9.37 -5.13 6.23
C PHE A 120 9.30 -6.19 5.14
N TYR A 121 8.09 -6.45 4.66
CA TYR A 121 7.84 -7.10 3.38
C TYR A 121 7.54 -6.03 2.33
N SER A 122 8.09 -6.16 1.12
CA SER A 122 8.01 -5.15 0.07
C SER A 122 7.30 -5.69 -1.17
N GLY A 123 6.23 -5.02 -1.57
CA GLY A 123 5.52 -5.24 -2.83
C GLY A 123 5.77 -4.07 -3.77
N GLU A 124 6.50 -4.30 -4.86
CA GLU A 124 6.81 -3.28 -5.86
C GLU A 124 5.67 -3.11 -6.86
N PHE A 125 5.40 -1.86 -7.26
CA PHE A 125 4.50 -1.54 -8.36
C PHE A 125 5.02 -0.34 -9.16
N LEU A 126 4.68 -0.32 -10.45
CA LEU A 126 5.06 0.77 -11.35
C LEU A 126 3.93 1.79 -11.46
N VAL A 127 4.28 3.06 -11.55
CA VAL A 127 3.35 4.18 -11.71
C VAL A 127 3.79 5.06 -12.88
N ASP A 128 2.84 5.71 -13.53
CA ASP A 128 3.03 6.70 -14.59
C ASP A 128 1.98 7.83 -14.44
N SER A 129 1.88 8.72 -15.43
CA SER A 129 1.00 9.89 -15.37
C SER A 129 -0.50 9.58 -15.42
N GLU A 130 -0.89 8.34 -15.74
CA GLU A 130 -2.29 7.94 -15.88
C GLU A 130 -2.79 7.14 -14.68
N TRP A 131 -4.09 7.27 -14.38
CA TRP A 131 -4.74 6.47 -13.35
C TRP A 131 -4.84 5.03 -13.80
N LYS A 132 -4.27 4.11 -13.02
CA LYS A 132 -4.37 2.67 -13.26
C LYS A 132 -4.68 1.89 -12.01
N GLU A 133 -5.32 0.74 -12.23
CA GLU A 133 -5.57 -0.24 -11.17
C GLU A 133 -4.44 -1.28 -11.15
N ILE A 134 -3.98 -1.61 -9.95
CA ILE A 134 -2.89 -2.56 -9.72
C ILE A 134 -3.31 -3.51 -8.60
N GLU A 135 -3.06 -4.80 -8.79
CA GLU A 135 -3.23 -5.81 -7.75
C GLU A 135 -1.87 -6.33 -7.30
N LEU A 136 -1.66 -6.39 -5.99
CA LEU A 136 -0.45 -6.88 -5.35
C LEU A 136 -0.82 -8.01 -4.40
N LEU A 137 -0.42 -9.24 -4.72
CA LEU A 137 -0.68 -10.40 -3.86
C LEU A 137 0.39 -10.50 -2.77
N PHE A 138 -0.01 -10.77 -1.52
CA PHE A 138 0.91 -10.87 -0.39
C PHE A 138 1.99 -11.95 -0.58
N LYS A 139 1.66 -13.04 -1.26
CA LYS A 139 2.61 -14.10 -1.62
C LYS A 139 3.79 -13.63 -2.49
N ASP A 140 3.62 -12.52 -3.21
CA ASP A 140 4.64 -11.97 -4.12
C ASP A 140 5.53 -10.91 -3.44
N PHE A 141 5.23 -10.57 -2.18
CA PHE A 141 6.04 -9.64 -1.41
C PHE A 141 7.37 -10.27 -1.02
N LYS A 142 8.43 -9.45 -1.07
CA LYS A 142 9.80 -9.87 -0.74
C LYS A 142 10.19 -9.41 0.65
N LYS A 143 10.85 -10.27 1.40
CA LYS A 143 11.44 -9.91 2.69
C LYS A 143 12.61 -8.93 2.55
N SER A 144 12.71 -7.94 3.42
CA SER A 144 13.82 -6.99 3.44
C SER A 144 15.09 -7.56 4.07
N ASN A 145 14.97 -8.53 4.99
CA ASN A 145 16.10 -9.14 5.69
C ASN A 145 16.08 -10.67 5.60
N PHE A 146 17.26 -11.31 5.58
CA PHE A 146 17.33 -12.77 5.38
C PHE A 146 16.76 -13.59 6.55
N TYR A 147 16.82 -13.07 7.77
CA TYR A 147 16.42 -13.76 9.00
C TYR A 147 14.93 -13.60 9.36
N GLN A 148 14.16 -12.83 8.59
CA GLN A 148 12.71 -12.78 8.78
C GLN A 148 12.00 -13.93 8.03
N PRO A 149 10.77 -14.30 8.44
CA PRO A 149 9.97 -15.31 7.74
C PRO A 149 9.83 -14.98 6.24
N SER A 150 9.63 -16.00 5.40
CA SER A 150 9.51 -15.81 3.95
C SER A 150 8.13 -15.31 3.52
N SER A 151 7.13 -15.50 4.36
CA SER A 151 5.73 -15.17 4.12
C SER A 151 5.06 -14.71 5.41
N PHE A 152 3.91 -14.09 5.27
CA PHE A 152 3.06 -13.66 6.36
C PHE A 152 1.60 -13.92 6.01
N ASN A 153 0.76 -13.97 7.03
CA ASN A 153 -0.69 -14.04 6.90
C ASN A 153 -1.30 -12.63 7.05
N ALA A 154 -2.49 -12.40 6.49
CA ALA A 154 -3.10 -11.07 6.51
C ALA A 154 -3.40 -10.60 7.94
N SER A 155 -3.79 -11.53 8.81
CA SER A 155 -4.04 -11.28 10.23
C SER A 155 -2.79 -10.88 11.03
N GLU A 156 -1.59 -11.06 10.47
CA GLU A 156 -0.32 -10.71 11.11
C GLU A 156 0.09 -9.27 10.81
N ILE A 157 -0.53 -8.61 9.82
CA ILE A 157 -0.20 -7.26 9.39
C ILE A 157 -0.51 -6.27 10.52
N GLU A 158 0.50 -5.49 10.88
CA GLU A 158 0.42 -4.43 11.90
C GLU A 158 0.40 -3.04 11.25
N SER A 159 1.11 -2.85 10.13
CA SER A 159 1.09 -1.59 9.39
C SER A 159 1.32 -1.76 7.90
N ILE A 160 0.76 -0.82 7.14
CA ILE A 160 0.87 -0.71 5.68
C ILE A 160 1.36 0.69 5.33
N SER A 161 2.39 0.78 4.48
CA SER A 161 2.93 2.04 3.99
C SER A 161 2.95 2.11 2.46
N PHE A 162 2.63 3.27 1.91
CA PHE A 162 3.00 3.63 0.53
C PHE A 162 4.36 4.32 0.55
N VAL A 163 5.30 3.84 -0.26
CA VAL A 163 6.72 4.22 -0.14
C VAL A 163 7.32 4.58 -1.49
N ALA A 164 8.05 5.70 -1.51
CA ALA A 164 9.03 6.02 -2.55
C ALA A 164 10.42 5.67 -1.99
N PHE A 165 11.13 4.71 -2.59
CA PHE A 165 12.29 4.07 -1.98
C PHE A 165 13.44 3.79 -2.96
N GLY A 166 14.68 3.79 -2.46
CA GLY A 166 15.80 3.05 -3.02
C GLY A 166 16.57 3.73 -4.16
N LYS A 167 16.19 4.95 -4.56
CA LYS A 167 16.91 5.75 -5.56
C LYS A 167 16.64 7.25 -5.40
N ASP A 168 17.48 8.07 -6.02
CA ASP A 168 17.32 9.52 -6.06
C ASP A 168 16.27 9.91 -7.09
N PHE A 169 15.18 10.58 -6.68
CA PHE A 169 14.16 11.13 -7.58
C PHE A 169 13.20 12.09 -6.88
N ASN A 170 12.48 12.89 -7.67
CA ASN A 170 11.36 13.68 -7.17
C ASN A 170 10.08 12.84 -7.25
N ALA A 171 9.69 12.26 -6.13
CA ALA A 171 8.52 11.41 -6.04
C ALA A 171 7.23 12.24 -6.07
N ARG A 172 6.25 11.77 -6.84
CA ARG A 172 4.83 12.14 -6.71
C ARG A 172 4.00 10.89 -6.92
N LEU A 173 3.37 10.38 -5.87
CA LEU A 173 2.46 9.25 -5.90
C LEU A 173 1.09 9.71 -5.42
N ASP A 174 0.09 9.56 -6.28
CA ASP A 174 -1.31 9.85 -5.99
C ASP A 174 -2.05 8.51 -5.84
N ILE A 175 -2.71 8.31 -4.71
CA ILE A 175 -3.47 7.10 -4.38
C ILE A 175 -4.93 7.50 -4.16
N MET A 176 -5.80 7.11 -5.10
CA MET A 176 -7.24 7.35 -5.01
C MET A 176 -7.94 6.23 -4.25
N LYS A 177 -7.40 5.01 -4.33
CA LYS A 177 -8.02 3.80 -3.78
C LYS A 177 -6.95 2.85 -3.29
N ALA A 178 -7.20 2.23 -2.13
CA ALA A 178 -6.46 1.10 -1.63
C ALA A 178 -7.40 0.16 -0.87
N GLU A 179 -7.52 -1.08 -1.32
CA GLU A 179 -8.42 -2.08 -0.74
C GLU A 179 -7.70 -3.39 -0.52
N LEU A 180 -7.92 -4.01 0.64
CA LEU A 180 -7.61 -5.42 0.86
C LEU A 180 -8.67 -6.29 0.18
N PHE A 181 -8.29 -7.41 -0.43
CA PHE A 181 -9.18 -8.36 -1.11
C PHE A 181 -8.70 -9.81 -1.02
#